data_AF-A0ABD6IP93-F1
#
_entry.id   AF-A0ABD6IP93-F1
#
_cell.length_a   1.000
_cell.length_b   1.000
_cell.length_c   1.000
_cell.angle_alpha   90.00
_cell.angle_beta   90.00
_cell.angle_gamma   90.00
#
_symmetry.space_group_name_H-M   'P 1'
#
loop_
_entity.id
_entity.type
_entity.pdbx_description
1 polymer ?
#
loop_
_entity_poly.entity_id
_entity_poly.type
_entity_poly.pdbx_seq_one_letter_code
_entity_poly.pdbx_strand_id
1 'polypeptide(L)' 'LPDAQRQVVVLRFYADLPVRAIADELGIPEGTVKSRLHTAVRLLRARLHEGEVV' A
#
# COMPACT_ATOMS: atom_id res chain seq x y z
N LEU A 1 -6.32 -2.01 -7.14
CA LEU A 1 -5.38 -0.92 -6.78
C LEU A 1 -4.40 -0.70 -7.94
N PRO A 2 -3.96 0.54 -8.22
CA PRO A 2 -2.85 0.75 -9.15
C PRO A 2 -1.57 0.07 -8.64
N ASP A 3 -0.66 -0.24 -9.56
CA ASP A 3 0.45 -1.16 -9.32
C ASP A 3 1.36 -0.73 -8.16
N ALA A 4 1.76 0.55 -8.14
CA ALA A 4 2.62 1.09 -7.10
C ALA A 4 2.01 0.99 -5.68
N GLN A 5 0.69 1.20 -5.55
CA GLN A 5 -0.04 1.08 -4.29
C GLN A 5 -0.24 -0.38 -3.89
N ARG A 6 -0.53 -1.25 -4.87
CA ARG A 6 -0.68 -2.69 -4.63
C ARG A 6 0.62 -3.30 -4.14
N GLN A 7 1.74 -2.95 -4.77
CA GLN A 7 3.05 -3.51 -4.46
C GLN A 7 3.46 -3.23 -3.00
N VAL A 8 3.30 -1.99 -2.53
CA VAL A 8 3.63 -1.66 -1.13
C VAL A 8 2.69 -2.33 -0.12
N VAL A 9 1.42 -2.58 -0.47
CA VAL A 9 0.48 -3.32 0.38
C VAL A 9 0.89 -4.79 0.49
N VAL A 10 1.24 -5.43 -0.63
CA VAL A 10 1.70 -6.82 -0.64
C VAL A 10 2.95 -6.97 0.23
N LEU A 11 3.97 -6.13 0.00
CA LEU A 11 5.21 -6.22 0.77
C LEU A 11 4.99 -5.92 2.26
N ARG A 12 4.10 -4.98 2.61
CA ARG A 12 3.86 -4.61 4.01
C ARG A 12 3.05 -5.62 4.80
N PHE A 13 2.02 -6.21 4.19
CA PHE A 13 1.00 -6.99 4.92
C PHE A 13 1.02 -8.49 4.58
N TYR A 14 1.52 -8.88 3.41
CA TYR A 14 1.66 -10.30 3.03
C TYR A 14 3.07 -10.82 3.24
N ALA A 15 4.08 -9.96 3.06
CA ALA A 15 5.49 -10.31 3.30
C ALA A 15 6.05 -9.74 4.62
N ASP A 16 5.20 -9.07 5.42
CA ASP A 16 5.56 -8.47 6.72
C ASP A 16 6.82 -7.59 6.73
N LEU A 17 7.17 -6.98 5.59
CA LEU A 17 8.35 -6.14 5.51
C LEU A 17 8.13 -4.78 6.21
N PRO A 18 9.09 -4.29 7.01
CA PRO A 18 9.03 -2.93 7.54
C PRO A 18 9.24 -1.90 6.41
N VAL A 19 8.77 -0.67 6.61
CA VAL A 19 8.83 0.41 5.60
C VAL A 19 10.23 0.62 5.01
N ARG A 20 11.27 0.53 5.84
CA ARG A 20 12.66 0.63 5.40
C ARG A 20 13.05 -0.48 4.43
N ALA A 21 12.72 -1.74 4.75
CA ALA A 21 13.02 -2.86 3.87
C ALA A 21 12.25 -2.76 2.53
N ILE A 22 11.02 -2.24 2.57
CA ILE A 22 10.24 -1.97 1.34
C ILE A 22 10.91 -0.88 0.50
N ALA A 23 11.43 0.18 1.14
CA ALA A 23 12.14 1.26 0.46
C ALA A 23 13.40 0.74 -0.23
N ASP A 24 14.17 -0.09 0.47
CA ASP A 24 15.37 -0.74 -0.05
C ASP A 24 15.06 -1.69 -1.21
N GLU A 25 14.06 -2.58 -1.05
CA GLU A 25 13.63 -3.56 -2.07
C GLU A 25 13.16 -2.88 -3.38
N LEU A 26 12.46 -1.74 -3.25
CA LEU A 26 11.88 -1.03 -4.39
C LEU A 26 12.80 0.06 -4.96
N GLY A 27 13.93 0.35 -4.32
CA GLY A 27 14.83 1.44 -4.70
C GLY A 27 14.17 2.82 -4.65
N ILE A 28 13.30 3.09 -3.67
CA ILE A 28 12.57 4.36 -3.51
C ILE A 28 12.68 4.92 -2.09
N PRO A 29 12.48 6.22 -1.87
CA PRO A 29 12.49 6.80 -0.52
C PRO A 29 11.40 6.22 0.40
N GLU A 30 11.67 6.10 1.70
CA GLU A 30 10.66 5.70 2.70
C GLU A 30 9.41 6.60 2.66
N GLY A 31 9.59 7.89 2.39
CA GLY A 31 8.47 8.83 2.23
C GLY A 31 7.53 8.43 1.09
N THR A 32 8.08 7.89 0.00
CA THR A 32 7.31 7.36 -1.14
C THR A 32 6.58 6.07 -0.77
N VAL A 33 7.19 5.19 0.03
CA VAL A 33 6.50 4.00 0.56
C VAL A 33 5.31 4.41 1.42
N LYS A 34 5.52 5.35 2.35
CA LYS A 34 4.48 5.86 3.25
C LYS A 34 3.32 6.52 2.48
N SER A 35 3.62 7.37 1.50
CA SER A 35 2.57 8.01 0.70
C SER A 35 1.80 7.02 -0.19
N ARG A 36 2.47 6.03 -0.79
CA ARG A 36 1.81 4.94 -1.53
C ARG A 36 0.91 4.11 -0.63
N LEU A 37 1.36 3.74 0.57
CA LEU A 37 0.54 3.00 1.55
C LEU A 37 -0.69 3.81 1.96
N HIS A 38 -0.53 5.10 2.25
CA HIS A 38 -1.65 5.98 2.59
C HIS A 38 -2.69 6.03 1.46
N THR A 39 -2.25 6.24 0.21
CA THR A 39 -3.16 6.21 -0.95
C THR A 39 -3.81 4.84 -1.13
N ALA A 40 -3.07 3.74 -0.93
CA ALA A 40 -3.58 2.39 -1.06
C ALA A 40 -4.72 2.13 -0.07
N VAL A 41 -4.52 2.45 1.22
CA VAL A 41 -5.53 2.28 2.28
C VAL A 41 -6.78 3.11 1.97
N ARG A 42 -6.61 4.36 1.53
CA ARG A 42 -7.74 5.21 1.14
C ARG A 42 -8.57 4.60 0.00
N LEU A 43 -7.90 4.07 -1.03
CA LEU A 43 -8.57 3.42 -2.18
C LEU A 43 -9.23 2.09 -1.79
N LEU A 44 -8.65 1.34 -0.87
CA LEU A 44 -9.27 0.10 -0.36
C LEU A 44 -10.52 0.42 0.45
N ARG A 45 -10.47 1.40 1.36
CA ARG A 45 -11.63 1.85 2.12
C ARG A 45 -12.77 2.28 1.21
N ALA A 46 -12.49 3.13 0.21
CA ALA A 46 -13.51 3.57 -0.74
C ALA A 46 -14.21 2.39 -1.43
N ARG A 47 -13.43 1.41 -1.93
CA ARG A 47 -14.00 0.21 -2.57
C ARG A 47 -14.81 -0.68 -1.62
N LEU A 48 -14.40 -0.79 -0.36
CA LEU A 48 -15.13 -1.57 0.62
C LEU A 48 -16.47 -0.90 0.95
N HIS A 49 -16.51 0.42 1.09
CA HIS A 49 -17.75 1.16 1.27
C HIS A 49 -18.68 1.14 0.04
N GLU A 50 -18.12 1.11 -1.18
CA GLU A 50 -18.90 0.90 -2.42
C GLU A 50 -19.50 -0.52 -2.50
N GLY A 51 -18.86 -1.50 -1.87
CA GLY A 51 -19.30 -2.91 -1.82
C GLY A 51 -20.25 -3.23 -0.66
N GLU A 52 -20.40 -2.33 0.31
CA GLU A 52 -21.41 -2.39 1.37
C GLU A 52 -22.78 -2.00 0.78
N VAL A 53 -23.38 -2.89 -0.03
CA VAL A 53 -24.81 -2.82 -0.35
C VAL A 53 -25.55 -3.42 0.86
N VAL A 54 -26.22 -2.55 1.62
CA VAL A 54 -27.21 -2.94 2.64
C VAL A 54 -28.48 -3.43 1.95
#